data_AF-A0A1F6NVU3-F1
#
_entry.id   AF-A0A1F6NVU3-F1
#
_cell.length_a   1.000
_cell.length_b   1.000
_cell.length_c   1.000
_cell.angle_alpha   90.00
_cell.angle_beta   90.00
_cell.angle_gamma   90.00
#
_symmetry.space_group_name_H-M   'P 1'
#
loop_
_entity.id
_entity.type
_entity.pdbx_description
1 polymer ?
#
loop_
_entity_poly.entity_id
_entity_poly.type
_entity_poly.pdbx_seq_one_letter_code
_entity_poly.pdbx_strand_id
1 'polypeptide(L)'
;MTLTKRAKDQLIKVLFGKTSVPRGLFELNQYFRHYEPINFKHEQGENGNIIAISTNYRYGSIVTSAKTLSELDTNIKDAILTSFEIPSSFAKEAAIAKIQNKQGEYAIA
;
A
#
# COMPACT_ATOMS: atom_id res chain seq x y z
N MET A 1 12.64 7.15 3.61
CA MET A 1 11.43 7.98 3.75
C MET A 1 11.79 9.30 4.43
N THR A 2 11.84 10.39 3.68
CA THR A 2 12.25 11.71 4.16
C THR A 2 11.10 12.39 4.92
N LEU A 3 11.42 13.03 6.04
CA LEU A 3 10.52 13.80 6.92
C LEU A 3 9.54 14.73 6.17
N THR A 4 9.95 15.19 4.99
CA THR A 4 9.16 16.04 4.08
C THR A 4 7.86 15.38 3.60
N LYS A 5 7.83 14.06 3.37
CA LYS A 5 6.61 13.35 2.97
C LYS A 5 5.56 13.36 4.10
N ARG A 6 5.99 13.04 5.32
CA ARG A 6 5.10 13.02 6.50
C ARG A 6 4.49 14.39 6.80
N ALA A 7 5.28 15.45 6.64
CA ALA A 7 4.82 16.83 6.83
C ALA A 7 3.74 17.21 5.79
N LYS A 8 3.93 16.87 4.52
CA LYS A 8 2.92 17.09 3.47
C LYS A 8 1.63 16.33 3.75
N ASP A 9 1.71 15.07 4.14
CA ASP A 9 0.51 14.24 4.36
C ASP A 9 -0.31 14.68 5.57
N GLN A 10 0.35 15.22 6.61
CA GLN A 10 -0.33 15.83 7.74
C GLN A 10 -0.99 17.15 7.37
N LEU A 11 -0.35 17.98 6.52
CA LEU A 11 -0.96 19.20 6.00
C LEU A 11 -2.19 18.90 5.15
N ILE A 12 -2.15 17.86 4.31
CA ILE A 12 -3.32 17.42 3.51
C ILE A 12 -4.46 17.00 4.44
N LYS A 13 -4.19 16.22 5.50
CA LYS A 13 -5.23 15.79 6.45
C LYS A 13 -5.84 16.96 7.24
N VAL A 14 -5.06 18.01 7.52
CA VAL A 14 -5.53 19.22 8.20
C VAL A 14 -6.28 20.15 7.24
N LEU A 15 -5.82 20.33 6.00
CA LEU A 15 -6.42 21.19 4.98
C LEU A 15 -7.77 20.64 4.48
N PHE A 16 -7.89 19.32 4.32
CA PHE A 16 -9.13 18.72 3.81
C PHE A 16 -10.23 18.55 4.87
N GLY A 17 -9.92 18.78 6.15
CA GLY A 17 -10.89 18.73 7.24
C GLY A 17 -11.57 17.37 7.39
N LYS A 18 -12.33 17.19 8.47
CA LYS A 18 -13.05 15.95 8.82
C LYS A 18 -14.14 15.51 7.81
N THR A 19 -14.23 16.12 6.63
CA THR A 19 -15.40 16.05 5.74
C THR A 19 -15.08 15.49 4.35
N SER A 20 -13.80 15.37 3.99
CA SER A 20 -13.36 14.83 2.69
C SER A 20 -12.53 13.57 2.92
N VAL A 21 -13.18 12.41 2.85
CA VAL A 21 -12.50 11.11 2.77
C VAL A 21 -11.94 10.98 1.35
N PRO A 22 -10.65 10.66 1.16
CA PRO A 22 -10.09 10.40 -0.16
C PRO A 22 -10.96 9.41 -0.93
N ARG A 23 -11.36 9.76 -2.16
CA ARG A 23 -12.10 8.88 -3.06
C ARG A 23 -11.40 7.52 -3.21
N GLY A 24 -10.08 7.52 -3.18
CA GLY A 24 -9.23 6.33 -3.14
C GLY A 24 -9.61 5.30 -2.07
N LEU A 25 -10.05 5.71 -0.87
CA LEU A 25 -10.48 4.76 0.17
C LEU A 25 -11.75 4.01 -0.23
N PHE A 26 -12.69 4.68 -0.90
CA PHE A 26 -13.87 4.02 -1.45
C PHE A 26 -13.47 3.07 -2.58
N GLU A 27 -12.60 3.50 -3.49
CA GLU A 27 -12.15 2.68 -4.62
C GLU A 27 -11.34 1.46 -4.17
N LEU A 28 -10.49 1.60 -3.16
CA LEU A 28 -9.77 0.51 -2.50
C LEU A 28 -10.75 -0.52 -1.93
N ASN A 29 -11.77 -0.07 -1.20
CA ASN A 29 -12.81 -0.95 -0.69
C ASN A 29 -13.58 -1.64 -1.81
N GLN A 30 -13.98 -0.91 -2.85
CA GLN A 30 -14.66 -1.51 -4.01
C GLN A 30 -13.75 -2.53 -4.71
N TYR A 31 -12.47 -2.23 -4.87
CA TYR A 31 -11.50 -3.15 -5.45
C TYR A 31 -11.49 -4.48 -4.70
N PHE A 32 -11.27 -4.46 -3.39
CA PHE A 32 -11.22 -5.70 -2.60
C PHE A 32 -12.59 -6.40 -2.42
N ARG A 33 -13.70 -5.71 -2.72
CA ARG A 33 -15.04 -6.35 -2.78
C ARG A 33 -15.28 -7.10 -4.08
N HIS A 34 -14.71 -6.64 -5.19
CA HIS A 34 -14.92 -7.23 -6.51
C HIS A 34 -13.79 -8.18 -6.92
N TYR A 35 -12.60 -7.98 -6.35
CA TYR A 35 -11.40 -8.74 -6.66
C TYR A 35 -10.84 -9.42 -5.41
N GLU A 36 -10.01 -10.41 -5.67
CA GLU A 36 -9.25 -11.14 -4.65
C GLU A 36 -8.15 -10.25 -4.00
N PRO A 37 -7.58 -10.70 -2.87
CA PRO A 37 -6.39 -10.09 -2.28
C PRO A 37 -5.26 -9.91 -3.30
N ILE A 38 -4.46 -8.85 -3.13
CA ILE A 38 -3.33 -8.60 -4.02
C ILE A 38 -2.17 -9.49 -3.57
N ASN A 39 -1.70 -10.30 -4.50
CA ASN A 39 -0.61 -11.25 -4.31
C ASN A 39 0.70 -10.66 -4.83
N PHE A 40 1.75 -10.78 -4.04
CA PHE A 40 3.10 -10.32 -4.37
C PHE A 40 4.06 -11.51 -4.42
N LYS A 41 4.72 -11.68 -5.57
CA LYS A 41 5.88 -12.56 -5.70
C LYS A 41 7.11 -11.83 -5.20
N HIS A 42 7.93 -12.51 -4.40
CA HIS A 42 9.21 -11.98 -3.94
C HIS A 42 10.36 -12.52 -4.78
N GLU A 43 11.28 -11.65 -5.17
CA GLU A 43 12.49 -11.97 -5.92
C GLU A 43 13.71 -11.37 -5.21
N GLN A 44 14.86 -12.02 -5.32
CA GLN A 44 16.12 -11.43 -4.87
C GLN A 44 16.63 -10.48 -5.95
N GLY A 45 16.74 -9.21 -5.60
CA GLY A 45 17.39 -8.18 -6.40
C GLY A 45 18.89 -8.10 -6.11
N GLU A 46 19.54 -7.18 -6.81
CA GLU A 46 20.96 -6.92 -6.62
C GLU A 46 21.27 -6.41 -5.19
N ASN A 47 22.48 -6.70 -4.71
CA ASN A 47 22.99 -6.23 -3.41
C ASN A 47 22.15 -6.66 -2.19
N GLY A 48 21.45 -7.79 -2.30
CA GLY A 48 20.63 -8.32 -1.20
C GLY A 48 19.30 -7.60 -0.99
N ASN A 49 18.86 -6.77 -1.94
CA ASN A 49 17.51 -6.22 -1.93
C ASN A 49 16.48 -7.32 -2.21
N ILE A 50 15.32 -7.20 -1.58
CA ILE A 50 14.15 -8.03 -1.84
C ILE A 50 13.20 -7.20 -2.68
N ILE A 51 12.78 -7.72 -3.83
CA ILE A 51 11.83 -7.09 -4.74
C ILE A 51 10.48 -7.80 -4.58
N ALA A 52 9.39 -7.05 -4.45
CA ALA A 52 8.04 -7.56 -4.47
C ALA A 52 7.29 -7.04 -5.70
N ILE A 53 6.70 -7.96 -6.46
CA ILE A 53 5.97 -7.67 -7.71
C ILE A 53 4.56 -8.24 -7.58
N SER A 54 3.53 -7.40 -7.79
CA SER A 54 2.14 -7.87 -7.77
C SER A 54 1.83 -8.78 -8.96
N THR A 55 1.14 -9.90 -8.74
CA THR A 55 0.84 -10.88 -9.79
C THR A 55 -0.61 -10.87 -10.28
N ASN A 56 -1.53 -10.29 -9.52
CA ASN A 56 -2.96 -10.28 -9.82
C ASN A 56 -3.63 -8.90 -9.61
N TYR A 57 -2.83 -7.84 -9.50
CA TYR A 57 -3.34 -6.47 -9.44
C TYR A 57 -3.95 -6.06 -10.78
N ARG A 58 -5.19 -5.54 -10.78
CA ARG A 58 -5.95 -5.31 -12.03
C ARG A 58 -5.65 -3.99 -12.73
N TYR A 59 -5.06 -3.01 -12.04
CA TYR A 59 -4.79 -1.68 -12.61
C TYR A 59 -3.33 -1.50 -13.04
N GLY A 60 -2.61 -2.61 -13.28
CA GLY A 60 -1.23 -2.61 -13.72
C GLY A 60 -0.36 -3.53 -12.87
N SER A 61 0.84 -3.07 -12.50
CA SER A 61 1.74 -3.80 -11.62
C SER A 61 2.30 -2.89 -10.54
N ILE A 62 2.18 -3.32 -9.30
CA ILE A 62 2.83 -2.70 -8.15
C ILE A 62 4.18 -3.39 -7.97
N VAL A 63 5.26 -2.62 -8.07
CA VAL A 63 6.63 -3.09 -7.88
C VAL A 63 7.27 -2.28 -6.78
N THR A 64 7.85 -2.95 -5.79
CA THR A 64 8.56 -2.31 -4.69
C THR A 64 9.76 -3.12 -4.26
N SER A 65 10.69 -2.51 -3.54
CA SER A 65 11.89 -3.18 -3.05
C SER A 65 12.29 -2.67 -1.67
N ALA A 66 12.99 -3.50 -0.91
CA ALA A 66 13.53 -3.14 0.40
C ALA A 66 14.72 -4.03 0.78
N LYS A 67 15.49 -3.62 1.80
CA LYS A 67 16.60 -4.46 2.32
C LYS A 67 16.15 -5.49 3.33
N THR A 68 14.96 -5.32 3.91
CA THR A 68 14.42 -6.20 4.95
C THR A 68 12.96 -6.51 4.68
N LEU A 69 12.47 -7.64 5.17
CA LEU A 69 11.06 -8.03 5.02
C LEU A 69 10.10 -7.05 5.72
N SER A 70 10.51 -6.45 6.84
CA SER A 70 9.68 -5.47 7.56
C SER A 70 9.55 -4.15 6.79
N GLU A 71 10.64 -3.69 6.17
CA GLU A 71 10.62 -2.52 5.30
C GLU A 71 9.83 -2.84 4.01
N LEU A 72 9.97 -4.05 3.47
CA LEU A 72 9.22 -4.50 2.31
C LEU A 72 7.71 -4.46 2.55
N ASP A 73 7.25 -4.97 3.70
CA ASP A 73 5.83 -4.92 4.08
C ASP A 73 5.29 -3.49 4.15
N THR A 74 6.09 -2.58 4.72
CA THR A 74 5.75 -1.15 4.79
C THR A 74 5.65 -0.54 3.40
N ASN A 75 6.63 -0.84 2.52
CA ASN A 75 6.65 -0.30 1.17
C ASN A 75 5.55 -0.90 0.29
N ILE A 76 5.15 -2.17 0.50
CA ILE A 76 4.00 -2.78 -0.21
C ILE A 76 2.72 -2.03 0.16
N LYS A 77 2.47 -1.82 1.47
CA LYS A 77 1.28 -1.07 1.92
C LYS A 77 1.26 0.35 1.37
N ASP A 78 2.39 1.06 1.42
CA ASP A 78 2.52 2.42 0.87
C ASP A 78 2.28 2.45 -0.65
N ALA A 79 2.79 1.46 -1.38
CA ALA A 79 2.59 1.36 -2.82
C ALA A 79 1.13 1.05 -3.19
N ILE A 80 0.43 0.21 -2.41
CA ILE A 80 -1.02 -0.01 -2.57
C ILE A 80 -1.75 1.31 -2.32
N LEU A 81 -1.49 2.01 -1.20
CA LEU A 81 -2.13 3.30 -0.93
C LEU A 81 -1.90 4.30 -2.07
N THR A 82 -0.66 4.39 -2.55
CA THR A 82 -0.27 5.26 -3.66
C THR A 82 -1.03 4.93 -4.95
N SER A 83 -1.24 3.64 -5.25
CA SER A 83 -1.98 3.19 -6.43
C SER A 83 -3.45 3.61 -6.44
N PHE A 84 -4.02 3.89 -5.26
CA PHE A 84 -5.38 4.42 -5.10
C PHE A 84 -5.38 5.91 -4.73
N GLU A 85 -4.25 6.61 -4.88
CA GLU A 85 -4.11 8.03 -4.53
C GLU A 85 -4.49 8.35 -3.07
N ILE A 86 -4.29 7.38 -2.16
CA ILE A 86 -4.58 7.53 -0.74
C ILE A 86 -3.32 8.06 -0.03
N PRO A 87 -3.38 9.22 0.65
CA PRO A 87 -2.25 9.70 1.44
C PRO A 87 -1.91 8.74 2.58
N SER A 88 -0.63 8.62 2.94
CA SER A 88 -0.19 7.71 4.02
C SER A 88 -0.81 8.02 5.38
N SER A 89 -1.28 9.26 5.60
CA SER A 89 -1.99 9.69 6.80
C SER A 89 -3.36 9.02 6.98
N PHE A 90 -3.88 8.35 5.95
CA PHE A 90 -5.08 7.52 5.96
C PHE A 90 -4.78 6.00 6.00
N ALA A 91 -3.54 5.60 6.24
CA ALA A 91 -3.17 4.18 6.27
C ALA A 91 -3.93 3.37 7.33
N LYS A 92 -4.34 4.01 8.43
CA LYS A 92 -5.16 3.36 9.48
C LYS A 92 -6.58 3.11 8.98
N GLU A 93 -7.15 4.09 8.28
CA GLU A 93 -8.49 4.04 7.70
C GLU A 93 -8.56 3.07 6.51
N ALA A 94 -7.47 2.92 5.76
CA ALA A 94 -7.36 1.93 4.68
C ALA A 94 -7.25 0.48 5.20
N ALA A 95 -6.81 0.29 6.45
CA ALA A 95 -6.71 -1.00 7.12
C ALA A 95 -6.03 -2.12 6.31
N ILE A 96 -5.06 -1.78 5.45
CA ILE A 96 -4.37 -2.77 4.61
C ILE A 96 -3.49 -3.65 5.49
N ALA A 97 -3.75 -4.95 5.48
CA ALA A 97 -3.02 -5.94 6.21
C ALA A 97 -2.54 -7.08 5.30
N LYS A 98 -1.45 -7.71 5.73
CA LYS A 98 -0.99 -8.96 5.18
C LYS A 98 -1.88 -10.09 5.73
N ILE A 99 -2.44 -10.93 4.86
CA ILE A 99 -3.27 -12.06 5.28
C ILE A 99 -2.38 -13.12 5.93
N GLN A 100 -2.76 -13.57 7.13
CA GLN A 100 -2.00 -14.59 7.86
C GLN A 100 -2.03 -15.94 7.10
N ASN A 101 -0.94 -16.70 7.16
CA ASN A 101 -0.74 -18.03 6.54
C ASN A 101 -0.39 -18.07 5.05
N LYS A 102 -0.25 -16.93 4.36
CA LYS A 102 0.23 -16.92 2.97
C LYS A 102 1.32 -15.87 2.73
N GLN A 103 2.34 -16.24 1.96
CA GLN A 103 3.41 -15.32 1.61
C GLN A 103 2.91 -14.33 0.54
N GLY A 104 2.94 -13.05 0.87
CA GLY A 104 2.75 -11.97 -0.10
C GLY A 104 1.30 -11.60 -0.42
N GLU A 105 0.29 -12.07 0.31
CA GLU A 105 -1.11 -11.66 0.08
C GLU A 105 -1.52 -10.47 0.96
N TYR A 106 -2.13 -9.45 0.36
CA TYR A 106 -2.57 -8.21 1.03
C TYR A 106 -4.04 -7.89 0.73
N ALA A 107 -4.79 -7.53 1.76
CA ALA A 107 -6.19 -7.10 1.68
C ALA A 107 -6.52 -6.07 2.75
N ILE A 108 -7.75 -5.53 2.71
CA ILE A 108 -8.33 -4.78 3.84
C ILE A 108 -8.67 -5.73 4.98
N ALA A 109 -8.42 -5.32 6.23
CA ALA A 109 -8.69 -6.06 7.47
C ALA A 109 -9.99 -5.65 8.15
#